data_AF-A0A2V2UBX7-F1
#
_entry.id   AF-A0A2V2UBX7-F1
#
_cell.length_a   1.000
_cell.length_b   1.000
_cell.length_c   1.000
_cell.angle_alpha   90.00
_cell.angle_beta   90.00
_cell.angle_gamma   90.00
#
_symmetry.space_group_name_H-M   'P 1'
#
loop_
_entity.id
_entity.type
_entity.pdbx_description
1 polymer ?
#
loop_
_entity_poly.entity_id
_entity_poly.type
_entity_poly.pdbx_seq_one_letter_code
_entity_poly.pdbx_strand_id
1 'polypeptide(L)'
;MNERWFLLSRVILIVYISTTNLGSSPSSVSRTYLSNTPKLIPVATGVAAQQSNNGQEIKHIVPLDRIVSGGPPPNGIPIDNPKFVSVADANKFLQDSDLVLGVSLNGETRAFPLLILVWHEIVNDKVGGVPVAVTYCPLCFTGQIFNRTIDWKVVVEFGTSGIIQ
;
A
#
# COMPACT_ATOMS: atom_id res chain seq x y z
N MET A 1 2.32 18.13 13.98
CA MET A 1 3.25 19.07 13.32
C MET A 1 4.47 18.30 12.82
N ASN A 2 4.91 18.59 11.60
CA ASN A 2 6.27 18.34 11.07
C ASN A 2 6.61 16.89 10.67
N GLU A 3 5.78 16.37 9.77
CA GLU A 3 6.06 15.51 8.61
C GLU A 3 7.55 15.22 8.27
N ARG A 4 7.86 13.95 7.89
CA ARG A 4 9.23 13.40 7.81
C ARG A 4 9.65 12.78 6.47
N TRP A 5 10.98 12.61 6.31
CA TRP A 5 11.66 12.81 5.03
C TRP A 5 12.60 11.66 4.56
N PHE A 6 12.57 11.23 3.27
CA PHE A 6 13.34 10.10 2.66
C PHE A 6 14.49 10.48 1.67
N LEU A 7 15.37 9.51 1.30
CA LEU A 7 16.80 9.71 0.92
C LEU A 7 17.34 8.99 -0.35
N LEU A 8 18.67 8.96 -0.64
CA LEU A 8 19.25 8.20 -1.77
C LEU A 8 20.72 7.73 -1.55
N SER A 9 20.95 6.40 -1.50
CA SER A 9 22.27 5.68 -1.54
C SER A 9 23.23 5.90 -0.36
N ARG A 10 23.51 4.90 0.52
CA ARG A 10 24.54 3.86 0.25
C ARG A 10 24.48 2.59 1.13
N VAL A 11 23.29 2.11 1.51
CA VAL A 11 23.07 0.71 1.97
C VAL A 11 22.02 0.08 1.05
N ILE A 12 22.28 -1.13 0.55
CA ILE A 12 21.56 -1.71 -0.60
C ILE A 12 20.92 -3.05 -0.23
N LEU A 13 19.66 -2.98 0.22
CA LEU A 13 18.64 -3.92 -0.21
C LEU A 13 17.88 -3.23 -1.36
N ILE A 14 18.36 -3.40 -2.60
CA ILE A 14 17.65 -2.94 -3.79
C ILE A 14 16.61 -3.99 -4.15
N VAL A 15 15.33 -3.63 -4.01
CA VAL A 15 14.25 -4.36 -4.69
C VAL A 15 14.16 -3.80 -6.12
N TYR A 16 14.83 -4.49 -7.05
CA TYR A 16 14.83 -4.11 -8.46
C TYR A 16 13.52 -4.58 -9.12
N ILE A 17 12.60 -3.66 -9.37
CA ILE A 17 11.38 -3.92 -10.15
C ILE A 17 11.58 -3.35 -11.56
N SER A 18 12.19 -4.13 -12.46
CA SER A 18 12.12 -3.82 -13.89
C SER A 18 10.69 -4.07 -14.36
N THR A 19 9.96 -3.00 -14.70
CA THR A 19 8.75 -3.15 -15.50
C THR A 19 9.13 -3.55 -16.91
N THR A 20 9.21 -4.86 -17.17
CA THR A 20 9.14 -5.37 -18.53
C THR A 20 7.78 -4.99 -19.08
N ASN A 21 7.76 -4.05 -20.03
CA ASN A 21 6.56 -3.79 -20.82
C ASN A 21 6.24 -5.08 -21.60
N LEU A 22 5.35 -5.91 -21.07
CA LEU A 22 4.68 -6.99 -21.80
C LEU A 22 3.67 -6.36 -22.76
N GLY A 23 4.21 -5.65 -23.74
CA GLY A 23 3.49 -5.03 -24.84
C GLY A 23 3.05 -6.06 -25.86
N SER A 24 2.02 -6.83 -25.52
CA SER A 24 1.15 -7.49 -26.48
C SER A 24 -0.09 -8.02 -25.77
N SER A 25 -1.26 -7.44 -26.08
CA SER A 25 -2.54 -8.05 -25.72
C SER A 25 -2.64 -9.43 -26.38
N PRO A 26 -2.85 -10.52 -25.63
CA PRO A 26 -3.27 -11.78 -26.22
C PRO A 26 -4.72 -11.58 -26.71
N SER A 27 -4.89 -11.42 -28.01
CA SER A 27 -6.19 -11.57 -28.65
C SER A 27 -6.72 -12.99 -28.40
N SER A 28 -8.05 -13.10 -28.29
CA SER A 28 -8.81 -14.35 -28.12
C SER A 28 -8.48 -15.23 -26.90
N VAL A 29 -9.03 -14.86 -25.74
CA VAL A 29 -9.59 -15.85 -24.80
C VAL A 29 -11.11 -15.76 -24.88
N SER A 30 -11.75 -16.84 -25.36
CA SER A 30 -13.20 -16.89 -25.57
C SER A 30 -13.94 -16.84 -24.22
N ARG A 31 -14.56 -15.68 -23.92
CA ARG A 31 -15.42 -15.52 -22.75
C ARG A 31 -16.85 -15.97 -23.11
N THR A 32 -17.22 -17.17 -22.69
CA THR A 32 -18.63 -17.61 -22.73
C THR A 32 -19.44 -16.76 -21.76
N TYR A 33 -20.22 -15.82 -22.28
CA TYR A 33 -21.15 -15.03 -21.48
C TYR A 33 -22.36 -15.90 -21.11
N LEU A 34 -22.56 -16.16 -19.81
CA LEU A 34 -23.87 -16.56 -19.30
C LEU A 34 -24.80 -15.35 -19.39
N SER A 35 -25.84 -15.44 -20.21
CA SER A 35 -26.73 -14.34 -20.56
C SER A 35 -27.78 -14.06 -19.49
N ASN A 36 -27.37 -13.47 -18.36
CA ASN A 36 -28.29 -12.91 -17.38
C ASN A 36 -28.30 -11.38 -17.50
N THR A 37 -29.28 -10.85 -18.23
CA THR A 37 -29.55 -9.40 -18.32
C THR A 37 -30.17 -8.89 -17.02
N PRO A 38 -29.52 -7.96 -16.29
CA PRO A 38 -30.15 -7.33 -15.13
C PRO A 38 -31.18 -6.29 -15.62
N LYS A 39 -32.44 -6.45 -15.20
CA LYS A 39 -33.45 -5.39 -15.36
C LYS A 39 -33.09 -4.20 -14.46
N LEU A 40 -33.04 -3.00 -15.04
CA LEU A 40 -32.84 -1.76 -14.30
C LEU A 40 -34.09 -1.47 -13.44
N ILE A 41 -33.87 -1.15 -12.16
CA ILE A 41 -34.90 -0.68 -11.22
C ILE A 41 -34.66 0.82 -10.98
N PRO A 42 -35.70 1.68 -10.87
CA PRO A 42 -35.50 3.12 -10.75
C PRO A 42 -34.78 3.51 -9.46
N VAL A 43 -33.93 4.54 -9.54
CA VAL A 43 -33.22 5.11 -8.39
C VAL A 43 -34.21 5.84 -7.47
N ALA A 44 -34.33 5.38 -6.24
CA ALA A 44 -34.90 6.15 -5.14
C ALA A 44 -33.78 6.86 -4.36
N THR A 45 -33.98 8.15 -4.08
CA THR A 45 -33.02 8.98 -3.35
C THR A 45 -32.95 8.65 -1.86
N GLY A 46 -31.73 8.49 -1.35
CA GLY A 46 -31.42 8.44 0.08
C GLY A 46 -31.37 7.03 0.67
N VAL A 47 -30.16 6.48 0.80
CA VAL A 47 -29.91 5.25 1.56
C VAL A 47 -28.78 5.53 2.55
N ALA A 48 -29.16 5.73 3.82
CA ALA A 48 -28.22 5.55 4.94
C ALA A 48 -27.82 4.06 5.01
N ALA A 49 -26.59 3.78 5.44
CA ALA A 49 -26.05 2.42 5.46
C ALA A 49 -26.94 1.45 6.25
N GLN A 50 -27.67 0.58 5.54
CA GLN A 50 -28.44 -0.49 6.16
C GLN A 50 -27.50 -1.65 6.53
N GLN A 51 -27.42 -1.98 7.82
CA GLN A 51 -26.93 -3.29 8.24
C GLN A 51 -27.82 -4.38 7.64
N SER A 52 -27.20 -5.37 7.01
CA SER A 52 -27.90 -6.49 6.36
C SER A 52 -28.51 -7.42 7.41
N ASN A 53 -29.76 -7.16 7.80
CA ASN A 53 -30.55 -8.00 8.72
C ASN A 53 -31.09 -9.30 8.06
N ASN A 54 -30.26 -9.95 7.24
CA ASN A 54 -30.51 -11.27 6.68
C ASN A 54 -29.43 -12.20 7.25
N GLY A 55 -29.82 -13.11 8.17
CA GLY A 55 -28.92 -13.95 8.98
C GLY A 55 -28.18 -15.05 8.21
N GLN A 56 -27.47 -14.70 7.15
CA GLN A 56 -26.45 -15.53 6.51
C GLN A 56 -25.15 -15.31 7.28
N GLU A 57 -24.81 -16.25 8.17
CA GLU A 57 -23.52 -16.26 8.84
C GLU A 57 -22.41 -16.33 7.78
N ILE A 58 -21.57 -15.30 7.72
CA ILE A 58 -20.42 -15.26 6.82
C ILE A 58 -19.44 -16.35 7.29
N LYS A 59 -19.13 -17.31 6.43
CA LYS A 59 -18.29 -18.46 6.81
C LYS A 59 -16.85 -18.00 7.02
N HIS A 60 -16.47 -17.81 8.28
CA HIS A 60 -15.10 -17.49 8.67
C HIS A 60 -14.28 -18.77 8.90
N ILE A 61 -13.04 -18.80 8.40
CA ILE A 61 -12.07 -19.88 8.66
C ILE A 61 -11.36 -19.67 10.01
N VAL A 62 -11.33 -18.42 10.48
CA VAL A 62 -10.65 -17.99 11.70
C VAL A 62 -11.70 -17.51 12.73
N PRO A 63 -11.57 -17.85 14.02
CA PRO A 63 -12.50 -17.36 15.05
C PRO A 63 -12.39 -15.84 15.21
N LEU A 64 -13.51 -15.12 15.13
CA LEU A 64 -13.51 -13.65 15.17
C LEU A 64 -13.17 -13.09 16.56
N ASP A 65 -13.45 -13.83 17.62
CA ASP A 65 -13.10 -13.52 19.02
C ASP A 65 -11.59 -13.54 19.29
N ARG A 66 -10.81 -14.12 18.35
CA ARG A 66 -9.35 -14.18 18.40
C ARG A 66 -8.68 -13.01 17.67
N ILE A 67 -9.44 -12.22 16.92
CA ILE A 67 -8.94 -11.01 16.25
C ILE A 67 -8.95 -9.87 17.26
N VAL A 68 -7.77 -9.32 17.58
CA VAL A 68 -7.61 -8.28 18.60
C VAL A 68 -7.04 -7.00 18.01
N SER A 69 -7.17 -5.86 18.70
CA SER A 69 -6.58 -4.61 18.22
C SER A 69 -5.05 -4.64 18.35
N GLY A 70 -4.36 -4.11 17.33
CA GLY A 70 -2.92 -3.86 17.38
C GLY A 70 -2.52 -2.63 18.21
N GLY A 71 -3.49 -1.85 18.72
CA GLY A 71 -3.26 -0.60 19.46
C GLY A 71 -3.67 0.64 18.65
N PRO A 72 -3.03 0.93 17.49
CA PRO A 72 -3.48 2.01 16.62
C PRO A 72 -4.86 1.75 16.00
N PRO A 73 -5.66 2.79 15.75
CA PRO A 73 -6.92 2.65 15.02
C PRO A 73 -6.65 2.27 13.55
N PRO A 74 -7.67 1.77 12.82
CA PRO A 74 -7.57 1.56 11.38
C PRO A 74 -7.10 2.84 10.67
N ASN A 75 -6.11 2.71 9.79
CA ASN A 75 -5.43 3.81 9.08
C ASN A 75 -4.80 4.89 9.98
N GLY A 76 -4.52 4.59 11.25
CA GLY A 76 -3.98 5.57 12.21
C GLY A 76 -2.49 5.87 12.11
N ILE A 77 -1.73 5.10 11.32
CA ILE A 77 -0.26 5.17 11.22
C ILE A 77 0.37 5.38 9.82
N PRO A 78 -0.28 5.04 8.68
CA PRO A 78 0.31 5.29 7.36
C PRO A 78 0.73 6.74 7.10
N ILE A 79 1.70 6.93 6.20
CA ILE A 79 2.09 8.25 5.69
C ILE A 79 1.60 8.40 4.25
N ASP A 80 0.59 9.26 4.05
CA ASP A 80 -0.01 9.50 2.72
C ASP A 80 0.60 10.68 1.95
N ASN A 81 1.15 11.65 2.68
CA ASN A 81 1.94 12.75 2.12
C ASN A 81 3.36 12.71 2.70
N PRO A 82 4.21 11.77 2.23
CA PRO A 82 5.59 11.68 2.69
C PRO A 82 6.41 12.89 2.25
N LYS A 83 7.47 13.15 3.01
CA LYS A 83 8.45 14.17 2.66
C LYS A 83 9.78 13.53 2.25
N PHE A 84 10.73 14.34 1.78
CA PHE A 84 12.02 13.95 1.16
C PHE A 84 13.08 15.02 1.45
N VAL A 85 14.21 14.68 2.08
CA VAL A 85 15.29 15.62 2.45
C VAL A 85 16.53 15.38 1.61
N SER A 86 17.45 16.34 1.62
CA SER A 86 18.78 16.11 1.06
C SER A 86 19.54 15.05 1.85
N VAL A 87 20.44 14.32 1.16
CA VAL A 87 21.37 13.36 1.81
C VAL A 87 22.17 14.03 2.93
N ALA A 88 22.62 15.28 2.70
CA ALA A 88 23.35 16.05 3.70
C ALA A 88 22.52 16.39 4.96
N ASP A 89 21.20 16.53 4.84
CA ASP A 89 20.32 16.76 5.98
C ASP A 89 20.00 15.48 6.75
N ALA A 90 19.82 14.35 6.06
CA ALA A 90 19.56 13.08 6.74
C ALA A 90 20.79 12.50 7.44
N ASN A 91 22.01 12.76 6.94
CA ASN A 91 23.25 12.42 7.65
C ASN A 91 23.40 13.14 9.01
N LYS A 92 22.49 14.06 9.37
CA LYS A 92 22.40 14.67 10.71
C LYS A 92 21.63 13.81 11.72
N PHE A 93 20.89 12.79 11.27
CA PHE A 93 20.06 11.94 12.14
C PHE A 93 20.06 10.44 11.78
N LEU A 94 20.59 10.04 10.63
CA LEU A 94 20.88 8.65 10.28
C LEU A 94 22.38 8.36 10.43
N GLN A 95 22.69 7.14 10.82
CA GLN A 95 24.04 6.59 10.89
C GLN A 95 24.29 5.64 9.71
N ASP A 96 25.55 5.41 9.35
CA ASP A 96 25.93 4.49 8.24
C ASP A 96 25.46 3.05 8.46
N SER A 97 25.17 2.66 9.72
CA SER A 97 24.61 1.37 10.11
C SER A 97 23.08 1.27 9.99
N ASP A 98 22.38 2.39 9.76
CA ASP A 98 20.91 2.40 9.72
C ASP A 98 20.38 1.78 8.43
N LEU A 99 19.40 0.89 8.58
CA LEU A 99 18.77 0.20 7.46
C LEU A 99 17.72 1.08 6.77
N VAL A 100 17.72 1.03 5.44
CA VAL A 100 16.77 1.73 4.57
C VAL A 100 16.23 0.77 3.50
N LEU A 101 14.95 0.91 3.12
CA LEU A 101 14.43 0.29 1.90
C LEU A 101 14.70 1.22 0.72
N GLY A 102 15.50 0.78 -0.26
CA GLY A 102 15.79 1.56 -1.47
C GLY A 102 14.80 1.28 -2.60
N VAL A 103 14.20 2.32 -3.18
CA VAL A 103 13.28 2.27 -4.33
C VAL A 103 13.87 3.09 -5.46
N SER A 104 14.20 2.45 -6.59
CA SER A 104 14.73 3.10 -7.80
C SER A 104 13.78 2.86 -8.97
N LEU A 105 13.16 3.91 -9.51
CA LEU A 105 12.19 3.85 -10.61
C LEU A 105 12.35 5.05 -11.54
N ASN A 106 12.38 4.80 -12.86
CA ASN A 106 12.47 5.82 -13.92
C ASN A 106 13.56 6.90 -13.71
N GLY A 107 14.71 6.51 -13.16
CA GLY A 107 15.84 7.41 -12.89
C GLY A 107 15.72 8.22 -11.60
N GLU A 108 14.56 8.26 -10.97
CA GLU A 108 14.41 8.74 -9.60
C GLU A 108 14.72 7.61 -8.62
N THR A 109 15.32 7.92 -7.48
CA THR A 109 15.54 6.92 -6.43
C THR A 109 15.30 7.55 -5.07
N ARG A 110 14.67 6.80 -4.17
CA ARG A 110 14.28 7.22 -2.83
C ARG A 110 14.58 6.09 -1.84
N ALA A 111 14.85 6.42 -0.58
CA ALA A 111 15.34 5.49 0.43
C ALA A 111 14.62 5.74 1.75
N PHE A 112 13.94 4.70 2.25
CA PHE A 112 12.96 4.78 3.30
C PHE A 112 13.51 4.14 4.58
N PRO A 113 13.99 4.91 5.59
CA PRO A 113 14.62 4.35 6.78
C PRO A 113 13.65 3.52 7.60
N LEU A 114 14.13 2.35 8.06
CA LEU A 114 13.38 1.50 8.98
C LEU A 114 13.07 2.24 10.28
N LEU A 115 13.92 3.18 10.71
CA LEU A 115 13.67 4.08 11.85
C LEU A 115 12.34 4.87 11.73
N ILE A 116 11.85 5.13 10.51
CA ILE A 116 10.54 5.74 10.26
C ILE A 116 9.49 4.66 10.00
N LEU A 117 9.81 3.69 9.13
CA LEU A 117 8.86 2.66 8.71
C LEU A 117 8.39 1.74 9.86
N VAL A 118 9.19 1.51 10.90
CA VAL A 118 8.79 0.76 12.11
C VAL A 118 7.57 1.36 12.82
N TRP A 119 7.39 2.68 12.75
CA TRP A 119 6.28 3.39 13.42
C TRP A 119 5.05 3.57 12.54
N HIS A 120 5.27 3.64 11.22
CA HIS A 120 4.24 4.04 10.26
C HIS A 120 3.75 2.88 9.38
N GLU A 121 4.55 1.81 9.26
CA GLU A 121 4.35 0.56 8.50
C GLU A 121 4.10 0.69 7.00
N ILE A 122 3.48 1.78 6.53
CA ILE A 122 3.07 2.04 5.16
C ILE A 122 3.38 3.49 4.79
N VAL A 123 3.95 3.69 3.60
CA VAL A 123 4.15 4.99 2.99
C VAL A 123 3.57 4.97 1.58
N ASN A 124 2.56 5.79 1.32
CA ASN A 124 2.00 6.00 -0.01
C ASN A 124 2.78 7.13 -0.70
N ASP A 125 3.66 6.79 -1.64
CA ASP A 125 4.53 7.75 -2.35
C ASP A 125 4.36 7.68 -3.87
N LYS A 126 4.99 8.60 -4.62
CA LYS A 126 5.14 8.57 -6.07
C LYS A 126 6.62 8.73 -6.45
N VAL A 127 7.26 7.64 -6.88
CA VAL A 127 8.68 7.58 -7.26
C VAL A 127 8.81 7.36 -8.76
N GLY A 128 9.58 8.19 -9.45
CA GLY A 128 9.76 8.11 -10.90
C GLY A 128 8.45 8.35 -11.68
N GLY A 129 7.49 9.03 -11.06
CA GLY A 129 6.13 9.15 -11.57
C GLY A 129 5.20 7.96 -11.28
N VAL A 130 5.70 6.85 -10.71
CA VAL A 130 4.91 5.64 -10.40
C VAL A 130 4.33 5.72 -8.97
N PRO A 131 3.02 5.57 -8.76
CA PRO A 131 2.42 5.47 -7.42
C PRO A 131 2.83 4.16 -6.73
N VAL A 132 3.50 4.25 -5.58
CA VAL A 132 4.00 3.09 -4.83
C VAL A 132 3.54 3.10 -3.37
N ALA A 133 3.23 1.93 -2.81
CA ALA A 133 3.11 1.70 -1.38
C ALA A 133 4.40 1.04 -0.92
N VAL A 134 5.20 1.72 -0.12
CA VAL A 134 6.36 1.12 0.56
C VAL A 134 5.89 0.64 1.91
N THR A 135 5.95 -0.67 2.15
CA THR A 135 5.49 -1.30 3.39
C THR A 135 6.63 -1.98 4.13
N TYR A 136 6.53 -2.02 5.46
CA TYR A 136 7.45 -2.74 6.33
C TYR A 136 6.72 -3.22 7.58
N CYS A 137 6.76 -4.53 7.83
CA CYS A 137 6.22 -5.10 9.07
C CYS A 137 7.35 -5.27 10.11
N PRO A 138 7.31 -4.57 11.26
CA PRO A 138 8.36 -4.66 12.27
C PRO A 138 8.39 -6.02 12.99
N LEU A 139 7.26 -6.75 13.03
CA LEU A 139 7.17 -8.09 13.63
C LEU A 139 7.76 -9.18 12.73
N CYS A 140 7.67 -9.01 11.41
CA CYS A 140 8.11 -9.99 10.41
C CYS A 140 9.41 -9.60 9.69
N PHE A 141 10.02 -8.46 10.05
CA PHE A 141 11.23 -7.89 9.44
C PHE A 141 11.22 -7.83 7.90
N THR A 142 10.02 -7.69 7.32
CA THR A 142 9.78 -7.85 5.88
C THR A 142 9.33 -6.52 5.28
N GLY A 143 10.07 -6.04 4.29
CA GLY A 143 9.72 -4.87 3.48
C GLY A 143 9.22 -5.27 2.09
N GLN A 144 8.14 -4.65 1.61
CA GLN A 144 7.56 -4.89 0.29
C GLN A 144 7.16 -3.57 -0.38
N ILE A 145 7.16 -3.53 -1.72
CA ILE A 145 6.81 -2.34 -2.49
C ILE A 145 5.77 -2.73 -3.54
N PHE A 146 4.60 -2.08 -3.53
CA PHE A 146 3.49 -2.36 -4.44
C PHE A 146 3.21 -1.16 -5.34
N ASN A 147 2.91 -1.39 -6.63
CA ASN A 147 2.30 -0.35 -7.47
C ASN A 147 0.83 -0.16 -7.03
N ARG A 148 0.44 1.08 -6.72
CA ARG A 148 -0.90 1.41 -6.21
C ARG A 148 -1.93 1.71 -7.31
N THR A 149 -1.67 1.28 -8.54
CA THR A 149 -2.55 1.54 -9.69
C THR A 149 -3.37 0.30 -10.04
N ILE A 150 -4.68 0.37 -9.88
CA ILE A 150 -5.65 -0.66 -10.28
C ILE A 150 -6.13 -0.40 -11.71
N ASP A 151 -6.25 -1.47 -12.51
CA ASP A 151 -6.69 -1.46 -13.91
C ASP A 151 -6.01 -0.41 -14.81
N TRP A 152 -4.77 -0.06 -14.48
CA TRP A 152 -3.97 1.01 -15.11
C TRP A 152 -4.63 2.40 -15.11
N LYS A 153 -5.60 2.64 -14.22
CA LYS A 153 -6.47 3.84 -14.24
C LYS A 153 -6.67 4.49 -12.89
N VAL A 154 -6.85 3.71 -11.83
CA VAL A 154 -7.21 4.23 -10.50
C VAL A 154 -6.04 4.08 -9.56
N VAL A 155 -5.56 5.20 -9.00
CA VAL A 155 -4.57 5.18 -7.92
C VAL A 155 -5.31 5.06 -6.60
N VAL A 156 -4.91 4.10 -5.76
CA VAL A 156 -5.45 3.87 -4.42
C VAL A 156 -4.42 4.15 -3.33
N GLU A 157 -4.87 4.28 -2.09
CA GLU A 157 -4.01 4.41 -0.90
C GLU A 157 -4.03 3.07 -0.14
N PHE A 158 -2.87 2.70 0.40
CA PHE A 158 -2.74 1.54 1.26
C PHE A 158 -2.87 1.97 2.72
N GLY A 159 -3.60 1.19 3.50
CA GLY A 159 -3.95 1.50 4.89
C GLY A 159 -3.73 0.32 5.83
N THR A 160 -3.83 0.56 7.13
CA THR A 160 -3.69 -0.46 8.17
C THR A 160 -5.05 -0.82 8.77
N SER A 161 -5.24 -2.10 9.10
CA SER A 161 -6.50 -2.62 9.64
C SER A 161 -6.75 -2.24 11.11
N GLY A 162 -5.72 -1.86 11.85
CA GLY A 162 -5.78 -1.65 13.32
C GLY A 162 -5.95 -2.93 14.14
N ILE A 163 -5.89 -4.10 13.51
CA ILE A 163 -6.11 -5.42 14.12
C ILE A 163 -4.98 -6.41 13.79
N ILE A 164 -4.77 -7.34 14.71
CA ILE A 164 -3.84 -8.47 14.62
C ILE A 164 -4.58 -9.79 14.94
N GLN A 165 -3.97 -10.92 14.58
CA GLN A 165 -4.50 -12.28 14.73
C GLN A 165 -3.51 -13.16 15.51
#